data_AF-A0A850MCY4-F1
#
_entry.id   AF-A0A850MCY4-F1
#
_cell.length_a   1.000
_cell.length_b   1.000
_cell.length_c   1.000
_cell.angle_alpha   90.00
_cell.angle_beta   90.00
_cell.angle_gamma   90.00
#
_symmetry.space_group_name_H-M   'P 1'
#
loop_
_entity.id
_entity.type
_entity.pdbx_description
1 polymer ?
#
loop_
_entity_poly.entity_id
_entity_poly.type
_entity_poly.pdbx_seq_one_letter_code
_entity_poly.pdbx_strand_id
1 'polypeptide(L)' 'MKNGKQMLQELKSRKQILVEQLKELSKRESSNTTSSEELTLKKREIERELVEIMDRLTQLSYILKK' A
#
# COMPACT_ATOMS: atom_id res chain seq x y z
N MET A 1 -24.37 5.73 1.50
CA MET A 1 -23.29 5.29 2.41
C MET A 1 -22.56 4.14 1.74
N LYS A 2 -21.22 4.20 1.59
CA LYS A 2 -20.47 3.04 1.06
C LYS A 2 -20.65 1.87 2.03
N ASN A 3 -21.01 0.70 1.53
CA ASN A 3 -21.21 -0.48 2.36
C ASN A 3 -19.83 -0.98 2.86
N GLY A 4 -19.72 -1.49 4.08
CA GLY A 4 -18.42 -1.88 4.66
C GLY A 4 -17.66 -2.91 3.81
N LYS A 5 -18.39 -3.77 3.08
CA LYS A 5 -17.81 -4.70 2.09
C LYS A 5 -17.15 -3.99 0.89
N GLN A 6 -17.73 -2.89 0.42
CA GLN A 6 -17.16 -2.09 -0.68
C GLN A 6 -15.87 -1.40 -0.23
N MET A 7 -15.88 -0.80 0.97
CA MET A 7 -14.69 -0.17 1.55
C MET A 7 -13.54 -1.18 1.75
N LEU A 8 -13.87 -2.40 2.17
CA LEU A 8 -12.89 -3.48 2.31
C LEU A 8 -12.29 -3.93 0.96
N GLN A 9 -13.09 -3.95 -0.11
CA GLN A 9 -12.58 -4.21 -1.46
C GLN A 9 -11.69 -3.07 -1.95
N GLU A 10 -12.09 -1.81 -1.76
CA GLU A 10 -11.29 -0.63 -2.14
C GLU A 10 -9.91 -0.64 -1.48
N LEU A 11 -9.86 -0.91 -0.18
CA LEU A 11 -8.61 -0.99 0.57
C LEU A 11 -7.73 -2.17 0.13
N LYS A 12 -8.32 -3.33 -0.21
CA LYS A 12 -7.59 -4.48 -0.77
C LYS A 12 -6.98 -4.14 -2.13
N SER A 13 -7.75 -3.51 -3.01
CA SER A 13 -7.26 -3.06 -4.32
C SER A 13 -6.14 -2.04 -4.17
N ARG A 14 -6.29 -1.06 -3.26
CA ARG A 14 -5.24 -0.07 -3.01
C ARG A 14 -3.97 -0.70 -2.45
N LYS A 15 -4.08 -1.65 -1.52
CA LYS A 15 -2.93 -2.45 -1.04
C LYS A 15 -2.20 -3.12 -2.20
N GLN A 16 -2.92 -3.77 -3.12
CA GLN A 16 -2.30 -4.44 -4.27
C GLN A 16 -1.54 -3.45 -5.17
N ILE A 17 -2.14 -2.28 -5.44
CA ILE A 17 -1.51 -1.22 -6.23
C ILE A 17 -0.20 -0.75 -5.58
N LEU A 18 -0.22 -0.47 -4.27
CA LEU A 18 0.99 -0.03 -3.55
C LEU A 18 2.09 -1.08 -3.52
N VAL A 19 1.73 -2.37 -3.36
CA VAL A 19 2.68 -3.47 -3.46
C VAL A 19 3.32 -3.53 -4.84
N GLU A 20 2.54 -3.34 -5.91
CA GLU A 20 3.09 -3.34 -7.26
C GLU A 20 3.99 -2.13 -7.52
N GLN A 21 3.63 -0.95 -7.01
CA GLN A 21 4.49 0.23 -7.06
C GLN A 21 5.83 0.01 -6.32
N LEU A 22 5.83 -0.65 -5.17
CA LEU A 22 7.08 -1.01 -4.48
C LEU A 22 7.94 -1.97 -5.28
N LYS A 23 7.34 -2.95 -5.97
CA LYS A 23 8.08 -3.86 -6.86
C LYS A 23 8.69 -3.11 -8.02
N GLU A 24 7.94 -2.21 -8.65
CA GLU A 24 8.46 -1.37 -9.74
C GLU A 24 9.61 -0.47 -9.29
N LEU A 25 9.47 0.17 -8.12
CA LEU A 25 10.54 0.98 -7.55
C LEU A 25 11.78 0.14 -7.25
N SER A 26 11.60 -1.07 -6.72
CA SER A 26 12.72 -1.98 -6.45
C SER A 26 13.40 -2.47 -7.73
N LYS A 27 12.64 -2.71 -8.80
CA LYS A 27 13.21 -3.02 -10.13
C LYS A 27 14.03 -1.83 -10.65
N ARG A 28 13.51 -0.61 -10.57
CA ARG A 28 14.22 0.61 -11.00
C ARG A 28 15.50 0.85 -10.20
N GLU A 29 15.46 0.60 -8.89
CA GLU A 29 16.64 0.68 -8.02
C GLU A 29 17.67 -0.40 -8.34
N SER A 30 17.24 -1.61 -8.71
CA SER A 30 18.17 -2.66 -9.14
C SER A 30 18.82 -2.37 -10.51
N SER A 31 18.10 -1.66 -11.40
CA SER A 31 18.61 -1.29 -12.74
C SER A 31 19.46 -0.03 -12.74
N ASN A 32 19.19 0.91 -11.85
CA ASN A 32 20.01 2.11 -11.65
C ASN A 32 20.94 1.85 -10.48
N THR A 33 22.22 1.60 -10.75
CA THR A 33 23.28 1.29 -9.78
C THR A 33 23.53 2.38 -8.72
N THR A 34 22.69 3.43 -8.68
CA THR A 34 22.68 4.51 -7.71
C THR A 34 21.23 4.77 -7.30
N SER A 35 20.88 4.43 -6.05
CA SER A 35 19.58 4.77 -5.47
C SER A 35 19.52 6.28 -5.27
N SER A 36 18.60 6.97 -5.95
CA SER A 36 18.40 8.40 -5.72
C SER A 36 17.62 8.63 -4.44
N GLU A 37 17.89 9.76 -3.77
CA GLU A 37 17.14 10.19 -2.59
C GLU A 37 15.63 10.25 -2.85
N GLU A 38 15.23 10.63 -4.07
CA GLU A 38 13.85 10.62 -4.54
C GLU A 38 13.21 9.21 -4.51
N LEU A 39 13.94 8.17 -4.96
CA LEU A 39 13.44 6.79 -4.91
C LEU A 39 13.25 6.31 -3.47
N THR A 40 14.17 6.69 -2.58
CA THR A 40 14.09 6.35 -1.15
C THR A 40 12.90 7.03 -0.48
N LEU A 41 12.68 8.31 -0.74
CA LEU A 41 11.52 9.06 -0.23
C LEU A 41 10.21 8.43 -0.71
N LYS A 42 10.13 8.13 -2.01
CA LYS A 42 8.93 7.53 -2.61
C LYS A 42 8.64 6.13 -2.07
N LYS A 43 9.67 5.31 -1.83
CA LYS A 43 9.53 4.02 -1.13
C LYS A 43 8.93 4.21 0.26
N ARG A 44 9.48 5.12 1.05
CA ARG A 44 9.00 5.40 2.42
C ARG A 44 7.56 5.89 2.45
N GLU A 45 7.15 6.72 1.50
CA GLU A 45 5.76 7.17 1.38
C GLU A 45 4.80 6.01 1.12
N ILE A 46 5.15 5.13 0.18
CA ILE A 46 4.34 3.96 -0.15
C ILE A 46 4.28 2.97 1.02
N GLU A 47 5.40 2.75 1.71
CA GLU A 47 5.46 1.90 2.90
C GLU A 47 4.57 2.44 4.03
N ARG A 48 4.56 3.76 4.27
CA ARG A 48 3.65 4.39 5.23
C ARG A 48 2.19 4.18 4.86
N GLU A 49 1.84 4.42 3.60
CA GLU A 49 0.47 4.23 3.12
C GLU A 49 0.02 2.75 3.25
N LEU A 50 0.92 1.81 2.99
CA LEU A 50 0.65 0.38 3.19
C LEU A 50 0.32 0.03 4.63
N VAL A 51 1.07 0.57 5.60
CA VAL A 51 0.82 0.36 7.02
C VAL A 51 -0.58 0.87 7.40
N GLU A 52 -0.94 2.08 6.98
CA GLU A 52 -2.26 2.67 7.26
C GLU A 52 -3.41 1.87 6.65
N ILE A 53 -3.23 1.37 5.42
CA ILE A 53 -4.24 0.54 4.76
C ILE A 53 -4.38 -0.81 5.44
N MET A 54 -3.28 -1.42 5.87
CA MET A 54 -3.30 -2.68 6.61
C MET A 54 -3.99 -2.55 7.96
N ASP A 55 -3.76 -1.44 8.67
CA ASP A 55 -4.45 -1.11 9.91
C ASP A 55 -5.96 -0.94 9.67
N ARG A 56 -6.37 -0.11 8.70
CA ARG A 56 -7.79 0.06 8.33
C ARG A 56 -8.46 -1.24 7.89
N LEU A 57 -7.76 -2.09 7.12
CA LEU A 57 -8.26 -3.40 6.74
C LEU A 57 -8.51 -4.29 7.96
N THR A 58 -7.61 -4.26 8.93
CA THR A 58 -7.73 -5.03 10.17
C THR A 58 -8.91 -4.53 11.00
N GLN A 59 -9.04 -3.22 11.18
CA GLN A 59 -10.15 -2.58 11.89
C GLN A 59 -11.50 -2.91 11.24
N LEU A 60 -11.63 -2.73 9.92
CA LEU A 60 -12.87 -3.06 9.20
C LEU A 60 -13.18 -4.54 9.23
N SER A 61 -12.16 -5.41 9.11
CA SER A 61 -12.37 -6.86 9.23
C SER A 61 -12.85 -7.25 10.62
N TYR A 62 -12.43 -6.55 11.67
CA TYR A 62 -12.90 -6.78 13.03
C TYR A 62 -14.34 -6.31 13.21
N ILE A 63 -14.66 -5.10 12.74
CA ILE A 63 -16.01 -4.52 12.82
C ILE A 63 -17.03 -5.38 12.05
N LEU A 64 -16.69 -5.86 10.85
CA LEU A 64 -17.60 -6.64 10.00
C LEU A 64 -17.77 -8.10 10.44
N LYS A 65 -16.93 -8.60 11.35
CA LYS A 65 -17.08 -9.93 11.94
C LYS A 65 -18.04 -9.94 13.15
N LYS A 66 -18.39 -8.77 13.66
CA LYS A 66 -19.30 -8.57 14.80
C LYS A 66 -20.73 -8.38 14.30
#